data_AF-A0A954PTC7-F1
#
_entry.id   AF-A0A954PTC7-F1
#
_cell.length_a   1.000
_cell.length_b   1.000
_cell.length_c   1.000
_cell.angle_alpha   90.00
_cell.angle_beta   90.00
_cell.angle_gamma   90.00
#
_symmetry.space_group_name_H-M   'P 1'
#
loop_
_entity.id
_entity.type
_entity.pdbx_description
1 polymer ?
#
loop_
_entity_poly.entity_id
_entity_poly.type
_entity_poly.pdbx_seq_one_letter_code
_entity_poly.pdbx_strand_id
1 'polypeptide(L)'
;TADAYKAAPLWAFNQNAGAATFKKLCAACHQPDEKSERLAPKLEGTGSKGIDYIIENVIDPNAVIGRDFQARMVVTDNGQVYSGLVESENDSAITLRTATSSVTIAKDQIEAMRVSDDSFMPVGLLNSLNERERIELLKYLMSL
;
A
#
# COMPACT_ATOMS: atom_id res chain seq x y z
N THR A 1 5.27 -14.21 14.73
CA THR A 1 6.51 -14.63 14.04
C THR A 1 6.14 -15.57 12.90
N ALA A 2 7.02 -15.80 11.92
CA ALA A 2 6.80 -16.75 10.83
C ALA A 2 6.54 -18.19 11.31
N ASP A 3 6.99 -18.55 12.51
CA ASP A 3 6.79 -19.89 13.09
C ASP A 3 5.32 -20.20 13.40
N ALA A 4 4.56 -19.23 13.90
CA ALA A 4 3.12 -19.40 14.16
C ALA A 4 2.34 -19.69 12.85
N TYR A 5 2.78 -19.11 11.72
CA TYR A 5 2.20 -19.38 10.41
C TYR A 5 2.48 -20.82 9.93
N LYS A 6 3.71 -21.30 10.12
CA LYS A 6 4.15 -22.64 9.69
C LYS A 6 3.56 -23.76 10.56
N ALA A 7 3.42 -23.53 11.86
CA ALA A 7 2.97 -24.54 12.81
C ALA A 7 1.45 -24.75 12.86
N ALA A 8 0.67 -23.75 12.43
CA ALA A 8 -0.77 -23.80 12.63
C ALA A 8 -1.47 -24.75 11.61
N PRO A 9 -2.42 -25.60 12.05
CA PRO A 9 -2.97 -26.68 11.22
C PRO A 9 -3.82 -26.16 10.06
N LEU A 10 -3.65 -26.70 8.85
CA LEU A 10 -4.37 -26.25 7.64
C LEU A 10 -5.90 -26.25 7.77
N TRP A 11 -6.47 -27.13 8.60
CA TRP A 11 -7.92 -27.22 8.86
C TRP A 11 -8.46 -26.16 9.83
N ALA A 12 -7.58 -25.45 10.55
CA ALA A 12 -7.98 -24.39 11.48
C ALA A 12 -8.23 -23.03 10.79
N PHE A 13 -7.92 -22.93 9.50
CA PHE A 13 -8.04 -21.69 8.73
C PHE A 13 -9.29 -21.64 7.89
N ASN A 14 -9.89 -20.45 7.83
CA ASN A 14 -10.98 -20.16 6.93
C ASN A 14 -10.51 -19.15 5.87
N GLN A 15 -10.36 -19.60 4.62
CA GLN A 15 -9.95 -18.73 3.51
C GLN A 15 -10.92 -17.56 3.29
N ASN A 16 -12.22 -17.76 3.53
CA ASN A 16 -13.22 -16.70 3.42
C ASN A 16 -13.05 -15.65 4.52
N ALA A 17 -12.63 -16.06 5.72
CA ALA A 17 -12.31 -15.12 6.80
C ALA A 17 -11.08 -14.28 6.46
N GLY A 18 -10.02 -14.91 5.92
CA GLY A 18 -8.85 -14.20 5.40
C GLY A 18 -9.19 -13.21 4.29
N ALA A 19 -10.03 -13.62 3.33
CA ALA A 19 -10.54 -12.75 2.27
C ALA A 19 -11.36 -11.57 2.82
N ALA A 20 -12.17 -11.80 3.87
CA ALA A 20 -12.93 -10.74 4.52
C ALA A 20 -12.02 -9.73 5.23
N THR A 21 -10.95 -10.19 5.88
CA THR A 21 -9.93 -9.32 6.49
C THR A 21 -9.17 -8.53 5.42
N PHE A 22 -8.77 -9.17 4.32
CA PHE A 22 -8.16 -8.49 3.17
C PHE A 22 -9.05 -7.38 2.61
N LYS A 23 -10.35 -7.66 2.45
CA LYS A 23 -11.32 -6.66 1.96
C LYS A 23 -11.38 -5.43 2.86
N LYS A 24 -11.24 -5.60 4.18
CA LYS A 24 -11.28 -4.50 5.15
C LYS A 24 -9.99 -3.66 5.16
N LEU A 25 -8.83 -4.30 5.01
CA LEU A 25 -7.54 -3.67 5.29
C LEU A 25 -6.71 -3.35 4.04
N CYS A 26 -6.82 -4.15 2.99
CA CYS A 26 -5.90 -4.10 1.84
C CYS A 26 -6.61 -3.66 0.55
N ALA A 27 -7.86 -4.09 0.35
CA ALA A 27 -8.57 -3.91 -0.91
C ALA A 27 -8.89 -2.45 -1.26
N ALA A 28 -8.82 -1.52 -0.30
CA ALA A 28 -9.00 -0.10 -0.59
C ALA A 28 -7.94 0.41 -1.58
N CYS A 29 -6.69 -0.07 -1.44
CA CYS A 29 -5.56 0.35 -2.27
C CYS A 29 -5.14 -0.73 -3.28
N HIS A 30 -5.19 -2.01 -2.90
CA HIS A 30 -4.77 -3.14 -3.74
C HIS A 30 -5.93 -3.76 -4.51
N GLN A 31 -6.57 -2.96 -5.37
CA GLN A 31 -7.69 -3.44 -6.19
C GLN A 31 -7.21 -4.28 -7.38
N PRO A 32 -7.96 -5.32 -7.78
CA PRO A 32 -7.63 -6.12 -8.96
C PRO A 32 -7.93 -5.42 -10.29
N ASP A 33 -8.79 -4.39 -10.29
CA ASP A 33 -9.29 -3.77 -11.52
C ASP A 33 -8.23 -2.88 -12.21
N GLU A 34 -8.27 -2.85 -13.53
CA GLU A 34 -7.29 -2.16 -14.38
C GLU A 34 -7.66 -0.71 -14.72
N LYS A 35 -8.86 -0.29 -14.32
CA LYS A 35 -9.47 0.95 -14.82
C LYS A 35 -9.16 2.20 -14.02
N SER A 36 -8.49 2.09 -12.87
CA SER A 36 -8.04 3.24 -12.08
C SER A 36 -6.52 3.28 -11.97
N GLU A 37 -5.96 4.49 -12.07
CA GLU A 37 -4.57 4.80 -11.72
C GLU A 37 -4.37 4.40 -10.24
N ARG A 38 -3.59 3.33 -10.00
CA ARG A 38 -3.58 2.62 -8.71
C ARG A 38 -2.68 3.32 -7.70
N LEU A 39 -3.17 3.49 -6.47
CA LEU A 39 -2.38 3.94 -5.32
C LEU A 39 -1.39 2.90 -4.80
N ALA A 40 -1.55 1.64 -5.19
CA ALA A 40 -0.74 0.53 -4.69
C ALA A 40 -0.59 -0.58 -5.76
N PRO A 41 0.44 -1.44 -5.66
CA PRO A 41 0.66 -2.51 -6.62
C PRO A 41 -0.44 -3.57 -6.59
N LYS A 42 -0.59 -4.32 -7.68
CA LYS A 42 -1.35 -5.57 -7.65
C LYS A 42 -0.67 -6.56 -6.70
N LEU A 43 -1.48 -7.28 -5.94
CA LEU A 43 -1.01 -8.35 -5.05
C LEU A 43 -1.15 -9.75 -5.66
N GLU A 44 -1.72 -9.87 -6.86
CA GLU A 44 -1.73 -11.12 -7.61
C GLU A 44 -0.29 -11.61 -7.83
N GLY A 45 -0.05 -12.89 -7.53
CA GLY A 45 1.25 -13.54 -7.56
C GLY A 45 2.18 -13.20 -6.38
N THR A 46 1.75 -12.38 -5.42
CA THR A 46 2.62 -11.99 -4.28
C THR A 46 3.03 -13.19 -3.43
N GLY A 47 2.20 -14.24 -3.36
CA GLY A 47 2.52 -15.47 -2.65
C GLY A 47 3.79 -16.16 -3.14
N SER A 48 4.16 -15.99 -4.41
CA SER A 48 5.38 -16.55 -4.99
C SER A 48 6.67 -15.97 -4.41
N LYS A 49 6.61 -14.77 -3.82
CA LYS A 49 7.74 -14.12 -3.15
C LYS A 49 8.01 -14.66 -1.74
N GLY A 50 7.10 -15.48 -1.21
CA GLY A 50 7.22 -16.09 0.11
C GLY A 50 6.67 -15.23 1.25
N ILE A 51 6.45 -15.89 2.38
CA ILE A 51 5.80 -15.30 3.55
C ILE A 51 6.62 -14.19 4.20
N ASP A 52 7.95 -14.32 4.19
CA ASP A 52 8.84 -13.34 4.82
C ASP A 52 8.75 -11.99 4.08
N TYR A 53 8.72 -12.01 2.74
CA TYR A 53 8.48 -10.82 1.93
C TYR A 53 7.15 -10.13 2.30
N ILE A 54 6.06 -10.89 2.42
CA ILE A 54 4.75 -10.34 2.75
C ILE A 54 4.75 -9.74 4.16
N ILE A 55 5.32 -10.45 5.14
CA ILE A 55 5.37 -10.00 6.53
C ILE A 55 6.20 -8.73 6.66
N GLU A 56 7.37 -8.66 6.00
CA GLU A 56 8.24 -7.48 6.01
C GLU A 56 7.47 -6.26 5.49
N ASN A 57 6.82 -6.36 4.33
CA ASN A 57 6.07 -5.24 3.75
C ASN A 57 4.83 -4.84 4.56
N VAL A 58 4.19 -5.79 5.27
CA VAL A 58 2.99 -5.49 6.08
C VAL A 58 3.34 -4.91 7.44
N ILE A 59 4.46 -5.34 8.05
CA ILE A 59 4.92 -4.84 9.35
C ILE A 59 5.63 -3.50 9.19
N ASP A 60 6.48 -3.37 8.18
CA ASP A 60 7.24 -2.16 7.88
C ASP A 60 7.04 -1.74 6.41
N PRO A 61 5.92 -1.09 6.08
CA PRO A 61 5.63 -0.65 4.72
C PRO A 61 6.57 0.45 4.21
N ASN A 62 7.36 1.07 5.09
CA ASN A 62 8.31 2.13 4.74
C ASN A 62 9.71 1.57 4.43
N ALA A 63 10.03 0.33 4.82
CA ALA A 63 11.34 -0.28 4.61
C ALA A 63 11.75 -0.33 3.14
N VAL A 64 10.82 -0.70 2.26
CA VAL A 64 11.06 -0.77 0.81
C VAL A 64 9.82 -0.30 0.06
N ILE A 65 9.88 0.94 -0.44
CA ILE A 65 8.81 1.51 -1.28
C ILE A 65 9.20 1.33 -2.75
N GLY A 66 8.36 0.63 -3.52
CA GLY A 66 8.55 0.47 -4.96
C GLY A 66 8.60 1.84 -5.65
N ARG A 67 9.53 2.01 -6.60
CA ARG A 67 9.77 3.30 -7.27
C ARG A 67 8.49 3.96 -7.82
N ASP A 68 7.62 3.15 -8.41
CA ASP A 68 6.36 3.61 -9.01
C ASP A 68 5.30 4.03 -7.96
N PHE A 69 5.53 3.68 -6.68
CA PHE A 69 4.65 3.97 -5.55
C PHE A 69 5.30 4.90 -4.52
N GLN A 70 6.43 5.52 -4.86
CA GLN A 70 7.05 6.55 -4.02
C GLN A 70 6.34 7.89 -4.20
N ALA A 71 5.65 8.32 -3.15
CA ALA A 71 4.93 9.60 -3.16
C ALA A 71 5.89 10.79 -3.30
N ARG A 72 5.35 11.90 -3.83
CA ARG A 72 5.95 13.23 -3.75
C ARG A 72 5.20 14.03 -2.70
N MET A 73 5.96 14.70 -1.85
CA MET A 73 5.45 15.76 -0.99
C MET A 73 5.75 17.10 -1.67
N VAL A 74 4.71 17.85 -1.98
CA VAL A 74 4.77 19.17 -2.64
C VAL A 74 4.24 20.21 -1.67
N VAL A 75 5.05 21.24 -1.44
CA VAL A 75 4.66 22.46 -0.73
C VAL A 75 4.51 23.56 -1.78
N THR A 76 3.35 24.20 -1.81
CA THR A 76 3.09 25.32 -2.71
C THR A 76 3.41 26.66 -2.06
N ASP A 77 3.62 27.68 -2.87
CA ASP A 77 3.92 29.06 -2.47
C ASP A 77 2.87 29.69 -1.54
N ASN A 78 1.63 29.23 -1.62
CA ASN A 78 0.51 29.63 -0.75
C ASN A 78 0.43 28.81 0.56
N GLY A 79 1.40 27.93 0.82
CA GLY A 79 1.52 27.13 2.03
C GLY A 79 0.70 25.83 2.05
N GLN A 80 0.08 25.42 0.95
CA GLN A 80 -0.61 24.12 0.87
C GLN A 80 0.40 22.98 0.74
N VAL A 81 0.08 21.84 1.35
CA VAL A 81 0.91 20.63 1.31
C VAL A 81 0.10 19.51 0.67
N TYR A 82 0.66 18.95 -0.39
CA TYR A 82 0.11 17.80 -1.11
C TYR A 82 1.04 16.60 -0.96
N SER A 83 0.47 15.42 -0.78
CA SER A 83 1.19 14.15 -0.82
C SER A 83 0.46 13.20 -1.77
N GLY A 84 1.17 12.73 -2.79
CA GLY A 84 0.58 11.91 -3.86
C GLY A 84 1.59 11.18 -4.73
N LEU A 85 1.15 10.15 -5.43
CA LEU A 85 1.92 9.50 -6.49
C LEU A 85 1.91 10.37 -7.74
N VAL A 86 3.01 10.39 -8.50
CA VAL A 86 3.05 11.13 -9.75
C VAL A 86 2.26 10.37 -10.82
N GLU A 87 1.15 10.94 -11.28
CA GLU A 87 0.37 10.39 -12.40
C GLU A 87 0.91 10.88 -13.74
N SER A 88 1.25 12.17 -13.80
CA SER A 88 1.87 12.79 -14.96
C SER A 88 2.69 14.00 -14.53
N GLU A 89 3.75 14.28 -15.28
CA GLU A 89 4.58 15.45 -15.09
C GLU A 89 5.03 15.96 -16.47
N ASN A 90 4.93 17.27 -16.69
CA ASN A 90 5.47 17.96 -17.85
C ASN A 90 6.23 19.22 -17.41
N ASP A 91 6.64 20.05 -18.36
CA ASP A 91 7.44 21.25 -18.07
C ASP A 91 6.68 22.32 -17.28
N SER A 92 5.35 22.31 -17.31
CA SER A 92 4.50 23.35 -16.69
C SER A 92 3.78 22.88 -15.44
N ALA A 93 3.49 21.58 -15.28
CA ALA A 93 2.68 21.07 -14.18
C ALA A 93 3.03 19.64 -13.78
N ILE A 94 2.65 19.29 -12.56
CA ILE A 94 2.66 17.93 -12.01
C ILE A 94 1.26 17.56 -11.57
N THR A 95 0.82 16.34 -11.90
CA THR A 95 -0.43 15.77 -11.40
C THR A 95 -0.12 14.68 -10.39
N LEU A 96 -0.63 14.85 -9.18
CA LEU A 96 -0.47 13.94 -8.06
C LEU A 96 -1.78 13.19 -7.77
N ARG A 97 -1.72 11.85 -7.71
CA ARG A 97 -2.76 11.02 -7.10
C ARG A 97 -2.57 11.02 -5.59
N THR A 98 -3.41 11.77 -4.90
CA THR A 98 -3.50 11.70 -3.43
C THR A 98 -4.35 10.51 -3.01
N ALA A 99 -4.43 10.24 -1.70
CA ALA A 99 -5.28 9.20 -1.14
C ALA A 99 -6.78 9.36 -1.48
N THR A 100 -7.23 10.58 -1.80
CA THR A 100 -8.66 10.91 -2.01
C THR A 100 -8.99 11.35 -3.43
N SER A 101 -8.04 11.95 -4.16
CA SER A 101 -8.27 12.57 -5.46
C SER A 101 -6.98 12.83 -6.24
N SER A 102 -7.09 13.12 -7.53
CA SER A 102 -5.98 13.74 -8.29
C SER A 102 -5.94 15.24 -8.05
N VAL A 103 -4.75 15.81 -8.01
CA VAL A 103 -4.51 17.25 -7.93
C VAL A 103 -3.42 17.62 -8.93
N THR A 104 -3.70 18.58 -9.80
CA THR A 104 -2.69 19.17 -10.70
C THR A 104 -2.18 20.47 -10.12
N ILE A 105 -0.87 20.60 -10.01
CA ILE A 105 -0.16 21.74 -9.42
C ILE A 105 0.75 22.31 -10.49
N ALA A 106 0.65 23.62 -10.75
CA ALA A 106 1.55 24.29 -11.68
C ALA A 106 2.96 24.39 -11.06
N LYS A 107 4.01 24.15 -11.84
CA LYS A 107 5.39 24.09 -11.34
C LYS A 107 5.89 25.43 -10.81
N ASP A 108 5.34 26.53 -11.30
CA ASP A 108 5.63 27.89 -10.82
C ASP A 108 4.99 28.20 -9.45
N GLN A 109 4.00 27.40 -9.02
CA GLN A 109 3.39 27.47 -7.69
C GLN A 109 4.08 26.56 -6.67
N ILE A 110 5.08 25.77 -7.06
CA ILE A 110 5.77 24.84 -6.17
C ILE A 110 6.92 25.56 -5.47
N GLU A 111 6.82 25.70 -4.16
CA GLU A 111 7.90 26.19 -3.31
C GLU A 111 8.95 25.09 -3.08
N ALA A 112 8.50 23.89 -2.76
CA ALA A 112 9.37 22.75 -2.53
C ALA A 112 8.72 21.43 -2.95
N MET A 113 9.53 20.51 -3.48
CA MET A 113 9.10 19.15 -3.77
C MET A 113 10.18 18.17 -3.31
N ARG A 114 9.77 17.10 -2.65
CA ARG A 114 10.65 16.00 -2.24
C ARG A 114 9.99 14.65 -2.43
N VAL A 115 10.80 13.61 -2.53
CA VAL A 115 10.32 12.23 -2.39
C VAL A 115 9.92 11.99 -0.93
N SER A 116 8.78 11.35 -0.73
CA SER A 116 8.32 10.93 0.61
C SER A 116 9.09 9.70 1.06
N ASP A 117 9.52 9.69 2.31
CA ASP A 117 10.07 8.50 2.98
C ASP A 117 8.94 7.58 3.47
N ASP A 118 7.70 8.09 3.50
CA ASP A 118 6.51 7.36 3.92
C ASP A 118 5.76 6.77 2.73
N SER A 119 5.34 5.52 2.90
CA SER A 119 4.45 4.78 2.01
C SER A 119 2.99 5.21 2.18
N PHE A 120 2.20 5.03 1.13
CA PHE A 120 0.73 5.10 1.24
C PHE A 120 0.13 3.92 2.01
N MET A 121 0.88 2.82 2.15
CA MET A 121 0.46 1.69 2.96
C MET A 121 0.58 2.06 4.45
N PRO A 122 -0.54 2.03 5.22
CA PRO A 122 -0.50 2.46 6.62
C PRO A 122 0.36 1.53 7.49
N VAL A 123 1.07 2.11 8.46
CA VAL A 123 1.73 1.35 9.53
C VAL A 123 0.71 0.77 10.50
N GLY A 124 1.01 -0.39 11.10
CA GLY A 124 0.17 -0.98 12.15
C GLY A 124 -1.14 -1.61 11.67
N LEU A 125 -1.27 -1.96 10.39
CA LEU A 125 -2.45 -2.63 9.82
C LEU A 125 -2.88 -3.90 10.58
N LEU A 126 -1.92 -4.59 11.21
CA LEU A 126 -2.16 -5.83 11.95
C LEU A 126 -2.53 -5.61 13.44
N ASN A 127 -2.47 -4.38 13.95
CA ASN A 127 -2.59 -4.10 15.38
C ASN A 127 -3.99 -4.38 15.94
N SER A 128 -5.03 -4.23 15.12
CA SER A 128 -6.42 -4.50 15.49
C SER A 128 -6.80 -5.98 15.36
N LEU A 129 -5.95 -6.80 14.74
CA LEU A 129 -6.22 -8.21 14.48
C LEU A 129 -5.71 -9.08 15.62
N ASN A 130 -6.49 -10.08 16.01
CA ASN A 130 -5.99 -11.15 16.86
C ASN A 130 -5.09 -12.12 16.08
N GLU A 131 -4.44 -13.06 16.78
CA GLU A 131 -3.49 -13.99 16.17
C GLU A 131 -4.11 -14.82 15.03
N ARG A 132 -5.34 -15.31 15.21
CA ARG A 132 -6.04 -16.09 14.19
C ARG A 132 -6.30 -15.25 12.95
N GLU A 133 -6.82 -14.03 13.11
CA GLU A 133 -7.11 -13.13 12.00
C GLU A 133 -5.85 -12.77 11.20
N ARG A 134 -4.71 -12.56 11.89
CA ARG A 134 -3.42 -12.34 11.23
C ARG A 134 -2.98 -13.53 10.39
N ILE A 135 -3.09 -14.75 10.92
CA ILE A 135 -2.67 -15.94 10.16
C ILE A 135 -3.62 -16.19 8.97
N GLU A 136 -4.93 -16.03 9.16
CA GLU A 136 -5.92 -16.16 8.09
C GLU A 136 -5.68 -15.13 6.97
N LEU A 137 -5.37 -13.87 7.32
CA LEU A 137 -4.98 -12.82 6.35
C LEU A 137 -3.70 -13.20 5.60
N LEU A 138 -2.63 -13.58 6.32
CA LEU A 138 -1.35 -13.94 5.70
C LEU A 138 -1.49 -15.15 4.76
N LYS A 139 -2.31 -16.14 5.10
CA LYS A 139 -2.60 -17.29 4.23
C LYS A 139 -3.37 -16.87 2.99
N TYR A 140 -4.33 -15.96 3.14
CA TYR A 140 -5.04 -15.41 1.99
C TYR A 140 -4.07 -14.68 1.06
N LEU A 141 -3.21 -13.80 1.59
CA LEU A 141 -2.18 -13.09 0.82
C LEU A 141 -1.20 -14.05 0.11
N MET A 142 -0.83 -15.16 0.76
CA MET A 142 0.00 -16.21 0.16
C MET A 142 -0.70 -17.00 -0.96
N SER A 143 -2.04 -16.93 -1.02
CA SER A 143 -2.84 -17.57 -2.08
C SER A 143 -3.16 -16.65 -3.26
N LEU A 144 -2.81 -15.36 -3.16
CA LEU A 144 -2.90 -14.39 -4.25
C LEU A 144 -1.71 -14.53 -5.20
#